data_AF-A0A1X0R8L6-F1
#
_entry.id   AF-A0A1X0R8L6-F1
#
_cell.length_a   1.000
_cell.length_b   1.000
_cell.length_c   1.000
_cell.angle_alpha   90.00
_cell.angle_beta   90.00
_cell.angle_gamma   90.00
#
_symmetry.space_group_name_H-M   'P 1'
#
loop_
_entity.id
_entity.type
_entity.pdbx_description
1 polymer ?
#
loop_
_entity_poly.entity_id
_entity_poly.type
_entity_poly.pdbx_seq_one_letter_code
_entity_poly.pdbx_strand_id
1 'polypeptide(L)'
;KLNATICYSDDPTELILICQTRINQNPIKFKTYISRNVISSRVVESEKKLENKINQQHIIELLNTCFLPDDPGNDQVYEQRNVTNGDIFSILWQYTEIFNDKSVMSFGN
;
A
#
# COMPACT_ATOMS: atom_id res chain seq x y z
N LYS A 1 16.76 10.58 9.56
CA LYS A 1 15.39 10.02 9.47
C LYS A 1 15.20 9.50 8.04
N LEU A 2 14.87 8.22 7.82
CA LEU A 2 14.68 7.69 6.46
C LEU A 2 13.37 8.22 5.89
N ASN A 3 13.47 9.07 4.85
CA ASN A 3 12.33 9.47 4.05
C ASN A 3 12.21 8.46 2.90
N ALA A 4 11.21 7.59 2.91
CA ALA A 4 11.02 6.53 1.90
C ALA A 4 9.78 6.83 1.03
N THR A 5 9.86 6.51 -0.25
CA THR A 5 8.83 6.81 -1.25
C THR A 5 8.73 5.65 -2.24
N ILE A 6 7.51 5.42 -2.73
CA ILE A 6 7.20 4.34 -3.67
C ILE A 6 7.58 4.81 -5.08
N CYS A 7 8.34 3.97 -5.77
CA CYS A 7 8.82 4.21 -7.13
C CYS A 7 8.88 2.90 -7.91
N TYR A 8 9.28 2.98 -9.17
CA TYR A 8 9.55 1.85 -10.06
C TYR A 8 10.84 2.10 -10.86
N SER A 9 11.43 1.04 -11.42
CA SER A 9 12.63 1.14 -12.25
C SER A 9 12.27 1.20 -13.73
N ASP A 10 12.09 0.03 -14.31
CA ASP A 10 11.82 -0.15 -15.73
C ASP A 10 10.36 -0.56 -15.95
N ASP A 11 9.85 -1.44 -15.08
CA ASP A 11 8.46 -1.89 -15.09
C ASP A 11 7.62 -1.12 -14.04
N PRO A 12 6.58 -0.37 -14.45
CA PRO A 12 5.67 0.33 -13.55
C PRO A 12 4.72 -0.58 -12.76
N THR A 13 4.77 -1.89 -12.96
CA THR A 13 4.06 -2.87 -12.13
C THR A 13 4.93 -3.41 -10.99
N GLU A 14 6.26 -3.24 -11.10
CA GLU A 14 7.22 -3.63 -10.07
C GLU A 14 7.45 -2.48 -9.08
N LEU A 15 6.71 -2.51 -7.98
CA LEU A 15 6.76 -1.50 -6.94
C LEU A 15 8.00 -1.64 -6.04
N ILE A 16 8.76 -0.55 -5.90
CA ILE A 16 9.98 -0.51 -5.10
C ILE A 16 9.87 0.61 -4.06
N LEU A 17 10.07 0.26 -2.79
CA LEU A 17 10.14 1.24 -1.70
C LEU A 17 11.60 1.67 -1.50
N ILE A 18 11.92 2.93 -1.83
CA ILE A 18 13.28 3.46 -1.78
C ILE A 18 13.33 4.76 -1.00
N CYS A 19 14.44 5.02 -0.31
CA CYS A 19 14.71 6.33 0.27
C CYS A 19 14.66 7.44 -0.78
N GLN A 20 13.93 8.51 -0.52
CA GLN A 20 13.84 9.69 -1.38
C GLN A 20 15.22 10.22 -1.78
N THR A 21 16.20 10.19 -0.88
CA THR A 21 17.58 10.59 -1.19
C THR A 21 18.19 9.73 -2.30
N ARG A 22 17.94 8.42 -2.33
CA ARG A 22 18.40 7.52 -3.41
C ARG A 22 17.63 7.76 -4.71
N ILE A 23 16.34 8.06 -4.64
CA ILE A 23 15.54 8.42 -5.82
C ILE A 23 16.12 9.70 -6.45
N ASN A 24 16.36 10.73 -5.64
CA ASN A 24 16.92 12.00 -6.10
C ASN A 24 18.37 11.87 -6.63
N GLN A 25 19.14 10.89 -6.14
CA GLN A 25 20.48 10.59 -6.66
C GLN A 25 20.46 9.95 -8.04
N ASN A 26 19.39 9.25 -8.41
CA ASN A 26 19.24 8.64 -9.73
C ASN A 26 17.77 8.65 -10.21
N PRO A 27 17.27 9.82 -10.64
CA PRO A 27 15.87 9.98 -11.06
C PRO A 27 15.55 9.30 -12.39
N ILE A 28 16.57 8.90 -13.16
CA ILE A 28 16.39 8.15 -14.41
C ILE A 28 16.04 6.70 -14.10
N LYS A 29 16.76 6.12 -13.13
CA LYS A 29 16.55 4.74 -12.68
C LYS A 29 15.33 4.59 -11.79
N PHE A 30 14.97 5.59 -11.00
CA PHE A 30 13.85 5.49 -10.06
C PHE A 30 12.78 6.52 -10.40
N LYS A 31 11.71 6.04 -11.05
CA LYS A 31 10.58 6.86 -11.48
C LYS A 31 9.46 6.77 -10.45
N THR A 32 8.88 7.90 -10.08
CA THR A 32 7.76 7.92 -9.14
C THR A 32 6.42 7.89 -9.87
N TYR A 33 5.39 7.36 -9.21
CA TYR A 33 4.03 7.40 -9.73
C TYR A 33 3.51 8.84 -9.65
N ILE A 34 2.84 9.27 -10.72
CA ILE A 34 2.19 10.57 -10.73
C ILE A 34 0.99 10.48 -9.80
N SER A 35 1.02 11.20 -8.68
CA SER A 35 -0.13 11.30 -7.79
C SER A 35 -1.31 11.93 -8.52
N ARG A 36 -2.54 11.44 -8.32
CA ARG A 36 -3.77 12.03 -8.88
C ARG A 36 -3.88 13.53 -8.60
N ASN A 37 -3.31 13.98 -7.48
CA ASN A 37 -3.25 15.40 -7.14
C ASN A 37 -2.47 16.21 -8.17
N VAL A 38 -1.40 15.68 -8.78
CA VAL A 38 -0.61 16.38 -9.80
C VAL A 38 -1.36 16.52 -11.13
N ILE A 39 -2.22 15.56 -11.47
CA ILE A 39 -3.05 15.62 -12.69
C ILE A 39 -4.08 16.75 -12.58
N SER A 40 -4.61 17.00 -11.38
CA SER A 40 -5.49 18.13 -11.09
C SER A 40 -4.75 19.47 -10.95
N SER A 41 -3.41 19.46 -10.81
CA SER A 41 -2.60 20.60 -10.34
C SER A 41 -1.58 21.12 -11.34
N ARG A 42 -1.85 21.05 -12.66
CA ARG A 42 -1.24 22.06 -13.56
C ARG A 42 -1.67 23.49 -13.19
N VAL A 43 -2.56 23.64 -12.22
CA VAL A 43 -2.94 24.88 -11.56
C VAL A 43 -2.34 24.88 -10.15
N VAL A 44 -1.23 25.60 -10.00
CA VAL A 44 -0.72 26.21 -8.76
C VAL A 44 0.10 25.32 -7.81
N GLU A 45 1.41 25.51 -7.98
CA GLU A 45 2.51 25.32 -7.04
C GLU A 45 2.19 25.91 -5.64
N SER A 46 2.33 25.12 -4.58
CA SER A 46 2.85 25.59 -3.29
C SER A 46 3.14 24.43 -2.35
N GLU A 47 4.41 24.38 -1.97
CA GLU A 47 5.01 23.45 -1.02
C GLU A 47 4.28 23.47 0.32
N LYS A 48 3.74 22.33 0.74
CA LYS A 48 3.42 22.09 2.16
C LYS A 48 4.29 20.96 2.67
N LYS A 49 5.18 21.29 3.61
CA LYS A 49 5.93 20.36 4.47
C LYS A 49 4.95 19.33 5.05
N LEU A 50 4.98 18.12 4.52
CA LEU A 50 4.23 16.99 5.04
C LEU A 50 5.08 16.32 6.12
N GLU A 51 4.66 16.44 7.38
CA GLU A 51 5.25 15.67 8.46
C GLU A 51 4.93 14.19 8.26
N ASN A 52 5.92 13.44 7.75
CA ASN A 52 5.79 12.02 7.43
C ASN A 52 5.64 11.16 8.70
N LYS A 53 4.41 11.02 9.18
CA LYS A 53 3.93 9.78 9.82
C LYS A 53 3.39 8.88 8.71
N ILE A 54 3.87 7.64 8.62
CA ILE A 54 3.19 6.61 7.84
C ILE A 54 1.83 6.41 8.52
N ASN A 55 0.80 7.03 7.95
CA ASN A 55 -0.57 6.92 8.41
C ASN A 55 -1.16 5.60 7.87
N GLN A 56 -2.09 4.99 8.59
CA GLN A 56 -2.82 3.79 8.13
C GLN A 56 -3.40 4.01 6.72
N GLN A 57 -3.77 5.25 6.39
CA GLN A 57 -4.22 5.63 5.06
C GLN A 57 -3.21 5.29 3.94
N HIS A 58 -1.92 5.48 4.16
CA HIS A 58 -0.89 5.14 3.16
C HIS A 58 -0.71 3.63 3.00
N ILE A 59 -0.95 2.86 4.07
CA ILE A 59 -0.92 1.39 4.02
C ILE A 59 -2.16 0.87 3.27
N ILE A 60 -3.33 1.43 3.56
CA ILE A 60 -4.58 1.10 2.87
C ILE A 60 -4.46 1.44 1.37
N GLU A 61 -3.93 2.61 1.05
CA GLU A 61 -3.74 3.04 -0.33
C GLU A 61 -2.71 2.17 -1.08
N LEU A 62 -1.64 1.73 -0.41
CA LEU A 62 -0.69 0.75 -0.94
C LEU A 62 -1.36 -0.60 -1.21
N LEU A 63 -2.05 -1.17 -0.22
CA LEU A 63 -2.72 -2.47 -0.36
C LEU A 63 -3.77 -2.41 -1.48
N ASN A 64 -4.57 -1.36 -1.49
CA ASN A 64 -5.55 -1.18 -2.55
C ASN A 64 -4.89 -1.00 -3.91
N THR A 65 -3.76 -0.31 -4.03
CA THR A 65 -3.09 -0.11 -5.33
C THR A 65 -2.38 -1.38 -5.82
N CYS A 66 -1.72 -2.13 -4.93
CA CYS A 66 -1.01 -3.37 -5.28
C CYS A 66 -1.95 -4.55 -5.54
N PHE A 67 -3.08 -4.59 -4.83
CA PHE A 67 -4.05 -5.68 -4.87
C PHE A 67 -5.40 -5.23 -5.42
N LEU A 68 -5.44 -4.07 -6.08
CA LEU A 68 -6.57 -3.73 -6.94
C LEU A 68 -6.60 -4.84 -8.00
N PRO A 69 -7.70 -5.62 -8.08
CA PRO A 69 -7.88 -6.46 -9.25
C PRO A 69 -7.80 -5.51 -10.45
N ASP A 70 -7.06 -5.88 -11.49
CA ASP A 70 -6.88 -5.08 -12.72
C ASP A 70 -8.21 -4.58 -13.35
N ASP A 71 -9.35 -5.06 -12.85
CA ASP A 71 -10.69 -4.62 -13.20
C ASP A 71 -11.55 -4.36 -11.93
N PRO A 72 -12.02 -3.13 -11.68
CA PRO A 72 -12.96 -2.84 -10.60
C PRO A 72 -14.35 -3.50 -10.76
N GLY A 73 -14.65 -4.12 -11.92
CA GLY A 73 -15.85 -4.93 -12.20
C GLY A 73 -15.59 -6.45 -12.18
N ASN A 74 -14.57 -6.89 -11.43
CA ASN A 74 -14.06 -8.26 -11.42
C ASN A 74 -14.98 -9.32 -10.78
N ASP A 75 -16.23 -9.04 -10.38
CA ASP A 75 -17.14 -9.92 -9.61
C ASP A 75 -17.18 -11.44 -9.96
N GLN A 76 -16.70 -11.84 -11.14
CA GLN A 76 -16.44 -13.21 -11.55
C GLN A 76 -15.22 -13.90 -10.88
N VAL A 77 -14.25 -13.16 -10.33
CA VAL A 77 -13.00 -13.69 -9.73
C VAL A 77 -12.93 -13.42 -8.22
N TYR A 78 -13.32 -12.23 -7.77
CA TYR A 78 -13.39 -11.87 -6.36
C TYR A 78 -14.83 -11.60 -5.95
N GLU A 79 -15.29 -12.29 -4.90
CA GLU A 79 -16.58 -12.03 -4.27
C GLU A 79 -16.41 -11.19 -3.00
N GLN A 80 -17.27 -10.19 -2.81
CA GLN A 80 -17.37 -9.52 -1.52
C GLN A 80 -18.01 -10.47 -0.51
N ARG A 81 -17.21 -10.91 0.48
CA ARG A 81 -17.68 -11.80 1.54
C ARG A 81 -17.66 -11.09 2.89
N ASN A 82 -18.77 -11.16 3.60
CA ASN A 82 -18.79 -10.79 5.01
C ASN A 82 -18.13 -11.91 5.82
N VAL A 83 -17.04 -11.57 6.50
CA VAL A 83 -16.27 -12.49 7.33
C VAL A 83 -16.22 -11.97 8.76
N THR A 84 -16.25 -12.88 9.71
CA THR A 84 -16.05 -12.57 11.13
C THR A 84 -14.56 -12.54 11.46
N ASN A 85 -14.19 -11.93 12.59
CA ASN A 85 -12.83 -12.01 13.11
C ASN A 85 -12.37 -13.46 13.32
N GLY A 86 -13.29 -14.37 13.64
CA GLY A 86 -13.01 -15.81 13.73
C GLY A 86 -12.65 -16.44 12.39
N ASP A 87 -13.31 -16.03 11.31
CA ASP A 87 -13.01 -16.53 9.97
C ASP A 87 -11.62 -16.07 9.52
N ILE A 88 -11.29 -14.78 9.71
CA ILE A 88 -9.98 -14.22 9.36
C ILE A 88 -8.88 -14.92 10.16
N PHE A 89 -9.09 -15.08 11.48
CA PHE A 89 -8.14 -15.76 12.35
C PHE A 89 -7.88 -17.21 11.91
N SER A 90 -8.94 -17.94 11.58
CA SER A 90 -8.85 -19.35 11.18
C SER A 90 -8.11 -19.52 9.84
N ILE A 91 -8.25 -18.56 8.92
CA ILE A 91 -7.49 -18.55 7.66
C ILE A 91 -6.02 -18.28 7.95
N LEU A 92 -5.71 -17.21 8.69
CA LEU A 92 -4.32 -16.82 8.97
C LEU A 92 -3.56 -17.87 9.78
N TRP A 93 -4.23 -18.55 10.71
CA TRP A 93 -3.65 -19.62 11.52
C TRP A 93 -2.99 -20.72 10.69
N GLN A 94 -3.54 -21.03 9.51
CA GLN A 94 -3.00 -22.07 8.64
C GLN A 94 -1.63 -21.71 8.05
N TYR A 95 -1.27 -20.42 8.05
CA TYR A 95 -0.07 -19.90 7.39
C TYR A 95 0.95 -19.28 8.36
N THR A 96 0.65 -19.23 9.66
CA THR A 96 1.56 -18.61 10.64
C THR A 96 1.43 -19.19 12.04
N GLU A 97 2.58 -19.31 12.70
CA GLU A 97 2.69 -19.76 14.09
C GLU A 97 2.51 -18.62 15.11
N ILE A 98 2.45 -17.36 14.65
CA ILE A 98 2.34 -16.16 15.50
C ILE A 98 1.12 -16.21 16.41
N PHE A 99 0.10 -16.95 16.00
CA PHE A 99 -1.14 -17.07 16.73
C PHE A 99 -1.21 -18.29 17.65
N ASN A 100 -0.26 -19.23 17.66
CA ASN A 100 -0.39 -20.54 18.33
C ASN A 100 -0.89 -20.53 19.79
N ASP A 101 -0.61 -19.47 20.56
CA ASP A 101 -1.06 -19.31 21.95
C ASP A 101 -2.18 -18.26 22.13
N LYS A 102 -2.73 -17.77 21.02
CA LYS A 102 -3.75 -16.73 20.95
C LYS A 102 -5.11 -17.34 20.68
N SER A 103 -6.14 -16.72 21.24
CA SER A 103 -7.53 -17.10 20.95
C SER A 103 -8.13 -16.17 19.90
N VAL A 104 -9.20 -16.61 19.25
CA VAL A 104 -10.00 -15.78 18.33
C VAL A 104 -10.39 -14.43 18.97
N MET A 105 -10.69 -14.42 20.27
CA MET A 105 -11.06 -13.20 21.01
C MET A 105 -9.91 -12.18 21.11
N SER A 106 -8.67 -12.63 21.00
CA SER A 106 -7.49 -11.74 20.99
C SER A 106 -7.18 -11.17 19.61
N PHE A 107 -7.80 -11.70 18.55
CA PHE A 107 -7.62 -11.20 17.19
C PHE A 107 -8.48 -9.96 16.91
N GLY A 108 -9.65 -9.87 17.55
CA GLY A 108 -10.61 -8.78 17.35
C GLY A 108 -10.46 -7.57 18.26
N ASN A 109 -9.44 -7.55 19.14
CA ASN A 109 -9.18 -6.46 20.11
C ASN A 109 -7.94 -5.66 19.73
#